data_AF-A0A9P8CEF1-F1
#
_entry.id   AF-A0A9P8CEF1-F1
#
_cell.length_a   1.000
_cell.length_b   1.000
_cell.length_c   1.000
_cell.angle_alpha   90.00
_cell.angle_beta   90.00
_cell.angle_gamma   90.00
#
_symmetry.space_group_name_H-M   'P 1'
#
loop_
_entity.id
_entity.type
_entity.pdbx_description
1 polymer ?
#
loop_
_entity_poly.entity_id
_entity_poly.type
_entity_poly.pdbx_seq_one_letter_code
_entity_poly.pdbx_strand_id
1 'polypeptide(L)' 'HGYKEGYYFLPNDGAEQDRLHIQHKILRPLLDDKLGLSPVHEATYVVDIVTCTRIWALDFAENPRSHVVRTDLSLI' A
#
# COMPACT_ATOMS: atom_id res chain seq x y z
N HIS A 1 13.79 7.43 13.28
CA HIS A 1 14.89 6.97 12.41
C HIS A 1 14.36 6.66 11.01
N GLY A 2 13.73 7.65 10.38
CA GLY A 2 13.32 7.61 8.97
C GLY A 2 14.39 8.24 8.07
N TYR A 3 14.53 7.74 6.85
CA TYR A 3 15.44 8.33 5.87
C TYR A 3 14.97 9.75 5.52
N LYS A 4 15.82 10.76 5.75
CA LYS A 4 15.51 12.20 5.59
C LYS A 4 14.32 12.69 6.42
N GLU A 5 14.39 12.54 7.74
CA GLU A 5 13.49 13.22 8.69
C GLU A 5 13.30 14.70 8.30
N GLY A 6 12.05 15.10 8.03
CA GLY A 6 11.67 16.43 7.57
C GLY A 6 11.32 16.58 6.08
N TYR A 7 11.60 15.58 5.22
CA TYR A 7 11.22 15.61 3.79
C TYR A 7 9.84 14.98 3.50
N TYR A 8 9.30 14.19 4.42
CA TYR A 8 7.96 13.66 4.31
C TYR A 8 6.98 14.75 4.78
N PHE A 9 6.30 15.38 3.84
CA PHE A 9 5.39 16.50 4.10
C PHE A 9 4.12 16.09 4.85
N LEU A 10 3.73 14.81 4.75
CA LEU A 10 2.52 14.29 5.37
C LEU A 10 2.79 13.79 6.79
N PRO A 11 1.86 14.02 7.74
CA PRO A 11 1.99 13.53 9.10
C PRO A 11 2.11 12.01 9.10
N ASN A 12 3.11 11.48 9.81
CA ASN A 12 3.29 10.05 10.04
C ASN A 12 2.79 9.70 11.44
N ASP A 13 1.51 9.98 11.70
CA ASP A 13 0.85 9.69 12.98
C ASP A 13 -0.31 8.71 12.79
N GLY A 14 -0.87 8.22 13.90
CA GLY A 14 -1.98 7.26 13.86
C GLY A 14 -3.22 7.79 13.15
N ALA A 15 -3.45 9.10 13.14
CA ALA A 15 -4.58 9.70 12.44
C ALA A 15 -4.41 9.60 10.92
N GLU A 16 -3.21 9.80 10.40
CA GLU A 16 -2.93 9.59 8.98
C GLU A 16 -3.00 8.10 8.59
N GLN A 17 -2.53 7.19 9.45
CA GLN A 17 -2.70 5.75 9.24
C GLN A 17 -4.18 5.36 9.14
N ASP A 18 -5.03 5.87 10.04
CA ASP A 18 -6.47 5.64 10.02
C ASP A 18 -7.14 6.23 8.77
N ARG A 19 -6.73 7.44 8.37
CA ARG A 19 -7.20 8.08 7.13
C ARG A 19 -6.92 7.20 5.90
N LEU A 20 -5.72 6.64 5.83
CA LEU A 20 -5.29 5.76 4.74
C LEU A 20 -5.99 4.40 4.76
N HIS A 21 -6.30 3.86 5.94
CA HIS A 21 -7.14 2.66 6.08
C HIS A 21 -8.55 2.88 5.55
N ILE A 22 -9.16 4.02 5.90
CA ILE A 22 -10.49 4.41 5.38
C ILE A 22 -10.42 4.57 3.86
N GLN A 23 -9.36 5.20 3.34
CA GLN A 23 -9.18 5.36 1.90
C GLN A 23 -9.11 4.01 1.18
N HIS A 24 -8.34 3.03 1.68
CA HIS A 24 -8.29 1.69 1.10
C HIS A 24 -9.69 1.04 1.08
N LYS A 25 -10.40 1.09 2.21
CA LYS A 25 -11.76 0.54 2.34
C LYS A 25 -12.77 1.16 1.37
N ILE A 26 -12.67 2.46 1.10
CA ILE A 26 -13.56 3.16 0.16
C ILE A 26 -13.19 2.81 -1.29
N LEU A 27 -11.90 2.68 -1.60
CA LEU A 27 -11.45 2.39 -2.96
C LEU A 27 -11.81 0.97 -3.41
N ARG A 28 -11.85 -0.02 -2.51
CA ARG A 28 -12.26 -1.40 -2.84
C ARG A 28 -13.61 -1.47 -3.59
N PRO A 29 -14.75 -1.03 -3.02
CA PRO A 29 -16.04 -1.08 -3.72
C PRO A 29 -16.11 -0.15 -4.93
N LEU A 30 -15.42 1.00 -4.90
CA LEU A 30 -15.37 1.90 -6.06
C LEU A 30 -14.66 1.30 -7.27
N LEU A 31 -13.78 0.33 -7.05
CA LEU A 31 -13.03 -0.38 -8.07
C LEU A 31 -13.59 -1.77 -8.37
N ASP A 32 -14.85 -2.05 -8.02
CA ASP A 32 -15.47 -3.38 -8.13
C ASP A 32 -14.63 -4.47 -7.43
N ASP A 33 -14.14 -4.16 -6.23
CA ASP A 33 -13.25 -4.99 -5.42
C ASP A 33 -11.89 -5.32 -6.04
N LYS A 34 -11.50 -4.62 -7.11
CA LYS A 34 -10.14 -4.72 -7.68
C LYS A 34 -9.15 -3.94 -6.81
N LEU A 35 -7.95 -4.50 -6.67
CA LEU A 35 -6.82 -3.82 -6.03
C LEU A 35 -6.18 -2.75 -6.92
N GLY A 36 -6.49 -2.72 -8.22
CA GLY A 36 -5.99 -1.70 -9.12
C GLY A 36 -6.70 -1.73 -10.45
N LEU A 37 -6.43 -0.70 -11.25
CA LEU A 37 -6.98 -0.55 -12.60
C LEU A 37 -6.11 -1.21 -13.68
N SER A 38 -4.92 -1.68 -13.29
CA SER A 38 -4.01 -2.36 -14.22
C SER A 38 -4.63 -3.68 -14.69
N PRO A 39 -4.54 -4.03 -16.00
CA PRO A 39 -5.07 -5.28 -16.54
C PRO A 39 -4.22 -6.52 -16.19
N VAL A 40 -3.49 -6.48 -15.07
CA VAL A 40 -2.59 -7.55 -14.62
C VAL A 40 -3.32 -8.41 -13.59
N HIS A 41 -3.58 -9.66 -13.95
CA HIS A 41 -4.36 -10.59 -13.14
C HIS A 41 -3.51 -11.62 -12.37
N GLU A 42 -2.30 -11.91 -12.85
CA GLU A 42 -1.38 -12.89 -12.23
C GLU A 42 0.07 -12.37 -12.22
N ALA A 43 0.33 -11.30 -11.47
CA ALA A 43 1.70 -10.82 -11.32
C ALA A 43 2.51 -11.74 -10.39
N THR A 44 3.60 -12.33 -10.90
CA THR A 44 4.52 -13.14 -10.10
C THR A 44 5.45 -12.27 -9.25
N TYR A 45 5.88 -11.11 -9.77
CA TYR A 45 6.76 -10.20 -9.06
C TYR A 45 6.11 -8.82 -9.00
N VAL A 46 5.87 -8.35 -7.78
CA VAL A 46 5.26 -7.06 -7.53
C VAL A 46 6.15 -6.27 -6.60
N VAL A 47 6.43 -5.03 -6.97
CA VAL A 47 7.12 -4.09 -6.10
C VAL A 47 6.10 -3.07 -5.64
N ASP A 48 5.80 -3.07 -4.34
CA ASP A 48 4.99 -2.04 -3.70
C ASP A 48 5.93 -0.94 -3.20
N ILE A 49 5.77 0.27 -3.75
CA ILE A 49 6.66 1.41 -3.54
C ILE A 49 5.95 2.45 -2.68
N VAL A 50 6.56 2.79 -1.54
CA VAL A 50 6.11 3.85 -0.62
C VAL A 50 4.78 3.50 0.06
N THR A 51 4.71 2.31 0.66
CA THR A 51 3.50 1.86 1.35
C THR A 51 3.46 2.32 2.80
N CYS A 52 2.69 3.38 3.04
CA CYS A 52 2.42 3.92 4.37
C CYS A 52 1.75 2.89 5.32
N THR A 53 0.68 2.19 4.90
CA THR A 53 -0.10 1.29 5.78
C THR A 53 0.01 -0.21 5.50
N ARG A 54 0.67 -0.59 4.39
CA ARG A 54 0.92 -1.99 3.96
C ARG A 54 -0.31 -2.84 3.59
N ILE A 55 -1.53 -2.32 3.71
CA ILE A 55 -2.77 -3.08 3.53
C ILE A 55 -2.92 -3.59 2.10
N TRP A 56 -2.56 -2.75 1.12
CA TRP A 56 -2.62 -3.14 -0.29
C TRP A 56 -1.72 -4.33 -0.63
N ALA A 57 -0.46 -4.31 -0.18
CA ALA A 57 0.48 -5.42 -0.37
C ALA A 57 0.00 -6.72 0.27
N LEU A 58 -0.62 -6.65 1.45
CA LEU A 58 -1.17 -7.82 2.14
C LEU A 58 -2.31 -8.44 1.33
N ASP A 59 -3.27 -7.62 0.90
CA ASP A 59 -4.37 -8.08 0.05
C ASP A 59 -3.86 -8.66 -1.28
N PHE A 60 -2.82 -8.06 -1.89
CA PHE A 60 -2.27 -8.57 -3.14
C PHE A 60 -1.52 -9.90 -2.96
N ALA A 61 -0.82 -10.06 -1.84
CA ALA A 61 -0.07 -11.26 -1.51
C ALA A 61 -0.94 -12.49 -1.22
N GLU A 62 -2.26 -12.33 -1.05
CA GLU A 62 -3.20 -13.47 -1.01
C GLU A 62 -3.15 -14.30 -2.30
N ASN A 63 -2.67 -13.72 -3.42
CA ASN A 63 -2.36 -14.49 -4.62
C ASN A 63 -1.12 -15.38 -4.37
N PRO A 64 -1.26 -16.72 -4.30
CA PRO A 64 -0.19 -17.63 -3.90
C PRO A 64 0.98 -17.68 -4.89
N ARG A 65 0.83 -17.16 -6.11
CA ARG A 65 1.90 -17.06 -7.10
C ARG A 65 2.65 -15.73 -7.06
N SER A 66 2.18 -14.77 -6.27
CA SER A 66 2.78 -13.44 -6.20
C SER A 66 3.90 -13.38 -5.17
N HIS A 67 4.98 -12.66 -5.50
CA HIS A 67 6.06 -12.30 -4.60
C HIS A 67 6.09 -10.79 -4.53
N VAL A 68 5.65 -10.26 -3.40
CA VAL A 68 5.52 -8.82 -3.17
C VAL A 68 6.71 -8.32 -2.38
N VAL A 69 7.55 -7.49 -2.99
CA VAL A 69 8.64 -6.78 -2.31
C VAL A 69 8.17 -5.38 -1.97
N ARG A 70 8.18 -5.06 -0.67
CA ARG A 70 7.81 -3.74 -0.18
C ARG A 70 9.04 -2.87 -0.01
N THR A 71 8.96 -1.64 -0.49
CA THR A 71 9.92 -0.59 -0.19
C THR A 71 9.22 0.55 0.52
N ASP A 72 9.82 1.01 1.61
CA ASP A 72 9.29 2.10 2.41
C ASP A 72 10.45 3.04 2.81
N LEU A 73 10.21 4.35 2.74
CA LEU A 73 11.22 5.38 2.99
C LEU A 73 11.16 5.92 4.43
N SER A 74 10.06 5.68 5.14
CA SER A 74 9.80 6.21 6.48
C SER A 74 8.99 5.17 7.24
N LEU A 75 9.60 4.48 8.22
CA LEU A 75 8.86 3.54 9.07
C LEU A 75 7.63 4.24 9.66
N ILE A 76 6.46 3.82 9.17
CA ILE A 76 5.12 4.16 9.65
C ILE A 76 4.62 2.99 10.48
#